data_AF-A0A968FH57-F1
#
_entry.id   AF-A0A968FH57-F1
#
_cell.length_a   1.000
_cell.length_b   1.000
_cell.length_c   1.000
_cell.angle_alpha   90.00
_cell.angle_beta   90.00
_cell.angle_gamma   90.00
#
_symmetry.space_group_name_H-M   'P 1'
#
loop_
_entity.id
_entity.type
_entity.pdbx_description
1 polymer ?
#
loop_
_entity_poly.entity_id
_entity_poly.type
_entity_poly.pdbx_seq_one_letter_code
_entity_poly.pdbx_strand_id
1 'polypeptide(L)' 'MFEYDQTIVQELLRSDRQFQELYKRHTELKERVRDAEHGVSPCDDYTLGTLKKEKLLAKDKMAAMIAQYRRQQASDAT' A
#
# COMPACT_ATOMS: atom_id res chain seq x y z
N MET A 1 7.09 -2.32 9.82
CA MET A 1 7.00 -3.39 8.79
C MET A 1 7.42 -2.92 7.39
N PHE A 2 7.12 -1.68 6.94
CA PHE A 2 7.59 -1.16 5.63
C PHE A 2 8.94 -0.40 5.68
N GLU A 3 9.46 -0.09 6.87
CA GLU A 3 10.69 0.72 7.01
C GLU A 3 11.97 -0.03 6.61
N TYR A 4 11.95 -1.37 6.56
CA TYR A 4 13.12 -2.17 6.17
C TYR A 4 13.21 -2.44 4.67
N ASP A 5 12.19 -2.06 3.90
CA ASP A 5 12.04 -2.43 2.48
C ASP A 5 12.02 -1.21 1.56
N GLN A 6 12.46 -0.04 2.04
CA GLN A 6 12.44 1.20 1.25
C GLN A 6 13.14 1.05 -0.11
N THR A 7 14.25 0.31 -0.18
CA THR A 7 14.95 0.06 -1.45
C THR A 7 14.10 -0.76 -2.42
N ILE A 8 13.46 -1.83 -1.94
CA ILE A 8 12.62 -2.71 -2.77
C ILE A 8 11.34 -1.99 -3.20
N VAL A 9 10.77 -1.20 -2.30
CA VAL A 9 9.62 -0.35 -2.57
C VAL A 9 9.96 0.68 -3.66
N GLN A 10 11.13 1.32 -3.61
CA GLN A 10 11.57 2.27 -4.63
C GLN A 10 11.79 1.59 -5.99
N GLU A 11 12.39 0.40 -6.00
CA GLU A 11 12.56 -0.41 -7.21
C GLU A 11 11.21 -0.80 -7.82
N LEU A 12 10.31 -1.38 -7.01
CA LEU A 12 8.95 -1.72 -7.45
C LEU A 12 8.15 -0.49 -7.89
N LEU A 13 8.33 0.66 -7.23
CA LEU A 13 7.76 1.93 -7.67
C LEU A 13 8.33 2.41 -9.00
N ARG A 14 9.50 1.94 -9.46
CA ARG A 14 10.06 2.31 -10.76
C ARG A 14 9.74 1.27 -11.84
N SER A 15 9.77 -0.01 -11.49
CA SER A 15 9.64 -1.12 -12.43
C SER A 15 8.22 -1.64 -12.58
N ASP A 16 7.37 -1.49 -11.57
CA ASP A 16 6.04 -2.12 -11.51
C ASP A 16 4.92 -1.08 -11.38
N ARG A 17 4.15 -0.95 -12.47
CA ARG A 17 3.02 -0.02 -12.56
C ARG A 17 1.87 -0.40 -11.62
N GLN A 18 1.62 -1.69 -11.40
CA GLN A 18 0.58 -2.13 -10.46
C GLN A 18 0.95 -1.74 -9.03
N PHE A 19 2.23 -1.86 -8.67
CA PHE A 19 2.72 -1.43 -7.37
C PHE A 19 2.59 0.09 -7.18
N GLN A 20 2.92 0.89 -8.20
CA GLN A 20 2.68 2.34 -8.20
C GLN A 20 1.21 2.69 -7.92
N GLU A 21 0.28 2.05 -8.62
CA GLU A 21 -1.16 2.28 -8.43
C GLU A 21 -1.63 1.89 -7.04
N LEU A 22 -1.16 0.74 -6.52
CA LEU A 22 -1.46 0.31 -5.15
C LEU A 22 -0.92 1.28 -4.11
N TYR A 23 0.30 1.79 -4.28
CA TYR A 23 0.93 2.73 -3.37
C TYR A 23 0.20 4.08 -3.36
N LYS A 24 -0.18 4.58 -4.53
CA LYS A 24 -0.99 5.79 -4.66
C LYS A 24 -2.34 5.61 -3.96
N ARG A 25 -3.05 4.50 -4.26
CA ARG A 25 -4.35 4.21 -3.67
C ARG A 25 -4.28 4.03 -2.16
N HIS A 26 -3.23 3.38 -1.64
CA HIS A 26 -3.01 3.27 -0.19
C HIS A 26 -2.81 4.65 0.46
N THR A 27 -2.08 5.56 -0.20
CA THR A 27 -1.84 6.92 0.29
C THR A 27 -3.14 7.72 0.31
N GLU A 28 -3.88 7.71 -0.79
CA GLU A 28 -5.20 8.37 -0.89
C GLU A 28 -6.18 7.82 0.17
N LEU A 29 -6.23 6.50 0.36
CA LEU A 29 -7.07 5.88 1.39
C LEU A 29 -6.65 6.30 2.80
N LYS A 30 -5.34 6.42 3.07
CA LYS A 30 -4.83 6.87 4.37
C LYS A 30 -5.21 8.33 4.63
N GLU A 31 -5.11 9.20 3.63
CA GLU A 31 -5.54 10.60 3.74
C GLU A 31 -7.05 10.69 3.99
N ARG A 32 -7.86 9.99 3.19
CA ARG A 32 -9.32 9.96 3.36
C ARG A 32 -9.75 9.43 4.73
N VAL A 33 -9.10 8.37 5.23
CA VAL A 33 -9.34 7.87 6.59
C VAL A 33 -8.96 8.93 7.62
N ARG A 34 -7.83 9.62 7.45
CA ARG A 34 -7.39 10.67 8.36
C ARG A 34 -8.38 11.83 8.39
N ASP A 35 -8.82 12.30 7.23
CA ASP A 35 -9.77 13.41 7.12
C ASP A 35 -11.12 13.06 7.73
N ALA A 36 -11.59 11.82 7.52
CA ALA A 36 -12.79 11.29 8.16
C ALA A 36 -12.63 11.21 9.69
N GLU A 37 -11.49 10.73 10.19
CA GLU A 37 -11.19 10.65 11.63
C GLU A 37 -11.06 12.03 12.30
N HIS A 38 -10.63 13.05 11.56
CA HIS A 38 -10.58 14.43 12.06
C HIS A 38 -11.92 15.17 11.93
N GLY A 39 -12.97 14.52 11.41
CA GLY A 39 -14.27 15.15 11.17
C GLY A 39 -14.26 16.23 10.08
N VAL A 40 -13.24 16.24 9.22
CA VAL A 40 -13.07 17.23 8.14
C VAL A 40 -14.03 16.95 6.99
N SER A 41 -14.43 15.69 6.80
CA SER A 41 -15.46 15.29 5.83
C SER A 41 -16.59 14.54 6.54
N PRO A 42 -17.86 14.75 6.14
CA PRO A 42 -18.96 13.91 6.58
C PRO A 42 -18.76 12.52 5.98
N CYS A 43 -18.10 11.65 6.74
CA CYS A 43 -17.84 10.28 6.36
C CYS A 43 -18.63 9.38 7.31
N ASP A 44 -19.58 8.64 6.75
CA ASP A 44 -20.38 7.70 7.53
C ASP A 44 -19.49 6.57 8.07
N ASP A 45 -19.78 6.05 9.27
CA ASP A 45 -18.98 5.02 9.93
C ASP A 45 -18.80 3.78 9.05
N TYR A 46 -19.82 3.46 8.24
CA TYR A 46 -19.78 2.41 7.24
C TYR A 46 -18.72 2.66 6.14
N THR A 47 -18.61 3.92 5.69
CA THR A 47 -17.63 4.34 4.69
C THR A 47 -16.23 4.29 5.29
N LEU A 48 -16.05 4.77 6.52
CA LEU A 48 -14.78 4.68 7.24
C LEU A 48 -14.32 3.22 7.42
N GLY A 49 -15.23 2.32 7.78
CA GLY A 49 -14.96 0.89 7.88
C GLY A 49 -14.54 0.27 6.54
N THR A 50 -15.16 0.70 5.44
CA THR A 50 -14.81 0.27 4.08
C THR A 50 -13.43 0.77 3.67
N LEU A 51 -13.11 2.05 3.91
CA LEU A 51 -11.81 2.63 3.63
C LEU A 51 -10.67 1.94 4.41
N LYS A 52 -10.92 1.61 5.69
CA LYS A 52 -9.97 0.86 6.53
C LYS A 52 -9.70 -0.54 5.96
N LYS A 53 -10.74 -1.24 5.49
CA LYS A 53 -10.60 -2.55 4.81
C LYS A 53 -9.83 -2.43 3.50
N GLU A 54 -10.17 -1.46 2.64
CA GLU A 54 -9.45 -1.25 1.38
C GLU A 54 -7.96 -0.92 1.63
N LYS A 55 -7.67 -0.10 2.65
CA LYS A 55 -6.29 0.23 3.03
C LYS A 55 -5.52 -1.01 3.48
N LEU A 56 -6.16 -1.89 4.27
CA LEU A 56 -5.57 -3.16 4.68
C LEU A 56 -5.28 -4.06 3.47
N LEU A 57 -6.25 -4.21 2.56
CA LEU A 57 -6.09 -4.99 1.34
C LEU A 57 -4.98 -4.45 0.43
N ALA A 58 -4.89 -3.13 0.26
CA ALA A 58 -3.82 -2.50 -0.52
C ALA A 58 -2.45 -2.79 0.10
N LYS A 59 -2.35 -2.68 1.43
CA LYS A 59 -1.13 -3.00 2.18
C LYS A 59 -0.73 -4.47 2.02
N ASP A 60 -1.69 -5.40 2.14
CA ASP A 60 -1.43 -6.84 2.03
C ASP A 60 -0.97 -7.21 0.61
N LYS A 61 -1.58 -6.62 -0.42
CA LYS A 61 -1.13 -6.78 -1.81
C LYS A 61 0.30 -6.26 -2.01
N MET A 62 0.61 -5.07 -1.51
CA MET A 62 1.98 -4.53 -1.58
C MET A 62 2.99 -5.44 -0.86
N ALA A 63 2.63 -5.98 0.31
CA ALA A 63 3.48 -6.91 1.05
C ALA A 63 3.73 -8.21 0.27
N ALA A 64 2.70 -8.75 -0.40
CA ALA A 64 2.83 -9.92 -1.26
C ALA A 64 3.76 -9.66 -2.45
N MET A 65 3.64 -8.51 -3.11
CA MET A 65 4.51 -8.13 -4.23
C MET A 65 5.97 -7.97 -3.79
N ILE A 66 6.22 -7.33 -2.64
CA ILE A 66 7.58 -7.21 -2.06
C ILE A 66 8.16 -8.59 -1.76
N ALA A 67 7.38 -9.48 -1.15
CA ALA A 67 7.82 -10.83 -0.83
C ALA A 67 8.15 -11.64 -2.10
N GLN A 68 7.36 -11.48 -3.16
CA GLN A 68 7.61 -12.11 -4.46
C GLN A 68 8.88 -11.56 -5.11
N TYR A 69 9.03 -10.24 -5.16
CA TYR A 69 10.20 -9.57 -5.74
C TYR A 69 11.49 -9.98 -5.02
N ARG A 70 11.47 -10.07 -3.69
CA ARG A 70 12.59 -10.60 -2.89
C ARG A 70 13.01 -12.00 -3.29
N ARG A 71 12.03 -12.89 -3.52
CA ARG A 71 12.32 -14.26 -3.95
C ARG A 71 12.94 -14.29 -5.34
N GLN A 72 12.43 -13.48 -6.26
CA GLN A 72 12.96 -13.38 -7.62
C GLN A 72 14.39 -12.83 -7.64
N GLN A 73 14.67 -11.77 -6.88
CA GLN A 73 16.02 -11.22 -6.70
C GLN A 73 17.01 -12.24 -6.10
N ALA A 74 16.57 -13.09 -5.17
CA ALA A 74 17.42 -14.14 -4.61
C ALA A 74 17.73 -15.26 -5.62
N SER A 75 16.83 -15.57 -6.55
CA SER A 75 17.04 -16.56 -7.62
C SER A 75 17.84 -16.03 -8.83
N ASP A 76 17.84 -14.72 -9.11
CA ASP A 76 18.66 -14.11 -10.17
C ASP A 76 20.14 -13.95 -9.76
N ALA A 77 20.42 -14.02 -8.45
CA ALA A 77 21.78 -13.88 -7.90
C ALA A 77 22.56 -15.22 -7.80
N THR A 78 22.03 -16.32 -8.34
CA THR A 78 22.66 -17.66 -8.40
C THR A 78 22.96 -18.05 -9.84
#